data_AF-A0A2V9CRL5-F1
#
_entry.id   AF-A0A2V9CRL5-F1
#
_cell.length_a   1.000
_cell.length_b   1.000
_cell.length_c   1.000
_cell.angle_alpha   90.00
_cell.angle_beta   90.00
_cell.angle_gamma   90.00
#
_symmetry.space_group_name_H-M   'P 1'
#
loop_
_entity.id
_entity.type
_entity.pdbx_description
1 polymer ?
#
loop_
_entity_poly.entity_id
_entity_poly.type
_entity_poly.pdbx_seq_one_letter_code
_entity_poly.pdbx_strand_id
1 'polypeptide(L)' 'GSGEVESAHRYLIQARLKLSGAWWKIDNAAKMRALRVTRANDDWNAYWSGLHRHAAQN' A
#
# COMPACT_ATOMS: atom_id res chain seq x y z
N GLY A 1 8.10 -7.50 20.06
CA GLY A 1 7.10 -7.03 19.09
C GLY A 1 7.47 -7.54 17.70
N SER A 2 6.55 -7.49 16.74
CA SER A 2 6.85 -7.68 15.32
C SER A 2 6.89 -9.12 14.76
N GLY A 3 6.11 -10.06 15.32
CA GLY A 3 5.82 -11.30 14.60
C GLY A 3 4.73 -11.10 13.54
N GLU A 4 3.61 -10.53 13.98
CA GLU A 4 2.40 -10.34 13.17
C GLU A 4 2.50 -9.16 12.20
N VAL A 5 3.13 -8.05 12.63
CA VAL A 5 3.35 -6.88 11.78
C VAL A 5 4.36 -7.18 10.67
N GLU A 6 5.45 -7.90 10.98
CA GLU A 6 6.48 -8.26 10.01
C GLU A 6 6.02 -9.38 9.07
N SER A 7 5.15 -10.29 9.51
CA SER A 7 4.54 -11.31 8.64
C SER A 7 3.51 -10.70 7.70
N ALA A 8 2.69 -9.76 8.16
CA ALA A 8 1.77 -8.98 7.33
C ALA A 8 2.54 -8.19 6.26
N HIS A 9 3.63 -7.53 6.62
CA HIS A 9 4.49 -6.82 5.68
C HIS A 9 5.05 -7.74 4.57
N ARG A 10 5.53 -8.93 4.95
CA ARG A 10 6.06 -9.93 4.02
C ARG A 10 4.98 -10.43 3.06
N TYR A 11 3.80 -10.76 3.56
CA TYR A 11 2.73 -11.35 2.76
C TYR A 11 2.06 -10.33 1.84
N LEU A 12 1.77 -9.13 2.37
CA LEU A 12 1.09 -8.09 1.62
C LEU A 12 1.94 -7.53 0.49
N ILE A 13 3.26 -7.47 0.61
CA ILE A 13 4.09 -6.77 -0.39
C ILE A 13 4.86 -7.74 -1.29
N GLN A 14 5.41 -8.84 -0.76
CA GLN A 14 6.23 -9.75 -1.57
C GLN A 14 5.47 -10.37 -2.73
N ALA A 15 4.21 -10.76 -2.53
CA ALA A 15 3.41 -11.42 -3.57
C ALA A 15 3.27 -10.57 -4.84
N ARG A 16 3.40 -9.24 -4.74
CA ARG A 16 3.29 -8.33 -5.90
C ARG A 16 4.62 -7.79 -6.39
N LEU A 17 5.57 -7.52 -5.49
CA LEU A 17 6.90 -7.07 -5.89
C LEU A 17 7.72 -8.18 -6.58
N LYS A 18 7.48 -9.44 -6.23
CA LYS A 18 8.16 -10.60 -6.83
C LYS A 18 7.47 -11.15 -8.08
N LEU A 19 6.41 -10.51 -8.57
CA LEU A 19 5.74 -10.96 -9.79
C LEU A 19 6.67 -10.72 -10.99
N SER A 20 6.99 -11.79 -11.73
CA SER A 20 7.81 -11.69 -12.95
C SER A 20 7.15 -10.73 -13.95
N GLY A 21 7.95 -9.87 -14.58
CA GLY A 21 7.49 -8.84 -15.53
C GLY A 21 7.06 -7.51 -14.89
N ALA A 22 6.99 -7.41 -13.56
CA ALA A 22 6.73 -6.14 -12.90
C ALA A 22 8.03 -5.36 -12.67
N TRP A 23 8.27 -4.32 -13.48
CA TRP A 23 9.39 -3.39 -13.28
C TRP A 23 8.99 -2.31 -12.28
N TRP A 24 9.62 -2.31 -11.10
CA TRP A 24 9.33 -1.35 -10.03
C TRP A 24 10.43 -0.30 -9.93
N LYS A 25 10.07 0.97 -10.11
CA LYS A 25 10.87 2.09 -9.55
C LYS A 25 10.62 2.15 -8.04
N ILE A 26 11.64 2.53 -7.28
CA ILE A 26 11.58 2.63 -5.80
C ILE A 26 10.38 3.50 -5.37
N ASP A 27 10.15 4.62 -6.04
CA ASP A 27 9.01 5.51 -5.75
C ASP A 27 7.65 4.84 -5.95
N ASN A 28 7.53 3.98 -6.96
CA ASN A 28 6.30 3.25 -7.23
C ASN A 28 6.10 2.10 -6.24
N ALA A 29 7.20 1.45 -5.80
CA ALA A 29 7.15 0.42 -4.76
C ALA A 29 6.67 1.00 -3.41
N ALA A 30 7.11 2.21 -3.06
CA ALA A 30 6.67 2.91 -1.85
C ALA A 30 5.16 3.24 -1.90
N LYS A 31 4.66 3.74 -3.03
CA LYS A 31 3.22 4.01 -3.23
C LYS A 31 2.39 2.73 -3.16
N MET A 32 2.86 1.64 -3.77
CA MET A 32 2.20 0.34 -3.72
C MET A 32 2.16 -0.24 -2.31
N ARG A 33 3.24 -0.07 -1.53
CA ARG A 33 3.28 -0.43 -0.12
C ARG A 33 2.19 0.29 0.67
N ALA A 34 2.10 1.61 0.52
CA ALA A 34 1.09 2.41 1.21
C ALA A 34 -0.33 1.93 0.90
N LEU A 35 -0.68 1.76 -0.39
CA LEU A 35 -2.00 1.30 -0.81
C LEU A 35 -2.37 -0.08 -0.26
N ARG A 36 -1.41 -1.01 -0.20
CA ARG A 36 -1.66 -2.36 0.32
C ARG A 36 -1.83 -2.39 1.84
N VAL A 37 -1.09 -1.56 2.57
CA VAL A 37 -1.27 -1.39 4.02
C VAL A 37 -2.66 -0.81 4.31
N THR A 38 -3.05 0.26 3.62
CA THR A 38 -4.39 0.86 3.76
C THR A 38 -5.49 -0.17 3.49
N ARG A 39 -5.33 -1.01 2.48
CA ARG A 39 -6.31 -2.06 2.16
C ARG A 39 -6.36 -3.18 3.22
N ALA A 40 -5.22 -3.54 3.81
CA ALA A 40 -5.19 -4.54 4.86
C ALA A 40 -5.79 -4.04 6.18
N ASN A 41 -5.72 -2.72 6.42
CA ASN A 41 -6.30 -2.07 7.58
C ASN A 41 -7.81 -1.75 7.42
N ASP A 42 -8.43 -2.13 6.30
CA ASP A 42 -9.82 -1.80 5.94
C ASP A 42 -10.12 -0.27 5.84
N ASP A 43 -9.08 0.55 5.84
CA ASP A 43 -9.14 2.02 5.74
C ASP A 43 -9.32 2.51 4.29
N TRP A 44 -9.73 1.64 3.39
CA TRP A 44 -9.82 1.93 1.95
C TRP A 44 -10.74 3.12 1.66
N ASN A 45 -11.92 3.14 2.27
CA ASN A 45 -12.90 4.20 2.07
C ASN A 45 -12.44 5.54 2.66
N ALA A 46 -11.77 5.51 3.81
CA ALA A 46 -11.22 6.70 4.47
C ALA A 46 -10.11 7.34 3.63
N TYR A 47 -9.23 6.52 3.06
CA TYR A 47 -8.16 6.97 2.17
C TYR A 47 -8.69 7.72 0.95
N TRP A 48 -9.63 7.12 0.21
CA TRP A 48 -10.21 7.78 -0.97
C TRP A 48 -11.00 9.03 -0.61
N SER A 49 -11.75 9.01 0.49
CA SER A 49 -12.48 10.19 0.98
C SER A 49 -11.54 11.34 1.34
N GLY A 50 -10.38 11.04 1.95
CA GLY A 50 -9.33 12.02 2.23
C GLY A 50 -8.69 12.60 0.96
N LEU A 51 -8.41 11.73 -0.02
CA LEU A 51 -7.84 12.15 -1.31
C LEU A 51 -8.78 13.09 -2.08
N HIS A 52 -10.08 12.78 -2.12
CA HIS A 52 -11.08 13.63 -2.76
C HIS A 52 -11.18 15.00 -2.10
N ARG A 53 -11.09 15.07 -0.75
CA ARG A 53 -11.07 16.34 -0.03
C ARG A 53 -9.84 17.19 -0.36
N HIS A 54 -8.66 16.56 -0.49
CA HIS A 54 -7.45 17.27 -0.87
C HIS A 54 -7.46 17.74 -2.33
N ALA A 55 -8.04 16.95 -3.24
CA ALA A 55 -8.17 17.32 -4.66
C ALA A 55 -9.19 18.45 -4.90
N ALA A 56 -10.21 18.58 -4.05
CA ALA A 56 -11.21 19.63 -4.13
C ALA A 56 -10.76 20.98 -3.53
N GLN A 57 -9.60 21.02 -2.86
CA GLN A 57 -9.04 22.21 -2.20
C GLN A 57 -7.91 22.87 -3.01
N ASN A 58 -7.52 22.30 -4.15
CA ASN A 58 -6.55 22.85 -5.10
C ASN A 58 -7.25 23.29 -6.38
#